data_AF-A0A8X8LC31-F1
#
_entry.id   AF-A0A8X8LC31-F1
#
_cell.length_a   1.000
_cell.length_b   1.000
_cell.length_c   1.000
_cell.angle_alpha   90.00
_cell.angle_beta   90.00
_cell.angle_gamma   90.00
#
_symmetry.space_group_name_H-M   'P 1'
#
loop_
_entity.id
_entity.type
_entity.pdbx_description
1 polymer ?
#
loop_
_entity_poly.entity_id
_entity_poly.type
_entity_poly.pdbx_seq_one_letter_code
_entity_poly.pdbx_strand_id
1 'polypeptide(L)'
;MKHFFRTILVVMILFVQAKWSAAQSLNGSWYGLGTVVANGEHSSYMAELKLKQRGRLISGTFSYYFRDSLFTVKLSGTYDAPTKKLRINPLSVIHYQSTSTRMGVDCIMSGNFTLVSSRTESSLSGSFTSDAAHKFTAPDLHFRFRLSADTATLASVETGLEPLDTVASMARTKPADSVLPVREDFLARRKTFTKELEIAAPTIRVEVYDNGVIDNDIISLFFNNKEVLHQTSLTHKAIRLKLALDSTLAYNELSMYAENLGTIPPNTAAMIIYDGNTRHELILTSDLDQTATIRLKKKEHQ
;
A
#
# COMPACT_ATOMS: atom_id res chain seq x y z
N MET A 1 15.28 29.90 59.00
CA MET A 1 16.01 28.81 58.30
C MET A 1 15.14 27.70 57.73
N LYS A 2 14.08 27.22 58.40
CA LYS A 2 13.20 26.14 57.88
C LYS A 2 12.41 26.49 56.60
N HIS A 3 12.07 27.76 56.39
CA HIS A 3 11.36 28.20 55.18
C HIS A 3 12.26 28.29 53.94
N PHE A 4 13.55 28.59 54.11
CA PHE A 4 14.53 28.70 53.03
C PHE A 4 14.89 27.32 52.44
N PHE A 5 14.94 26.30 53.30
CA PHE A 5 15.19 24.91 52.87
C PHE A 5 14.00 24.30 52.11
N ARG A 6 12.76 24.70 52.44
CA ARG A 6 11.55 24.27 51.71
C ARG A 6 11.46 24.87 50.30
N THR A 7 11.92 26.11 50.11
CA THR A 7 11.91 26.74 48.78
C THR A 7 12.96 26.14 47.85
N ILE A 8 14.15 25.81 48.37
CA ILE A 8 15.21 25.15 47.59
C ILE A 8 14.79 23.74 47.16
N LEU A 9 14.12 22.97 48.03
CA LEU A 9 13.63 21.63 47.70
C LEU A 9 12.53 21.65 46.62
N VAL A 10 11.64 22.66 46.64
CA VAL A 10 10.59 22.81 45.62
C VAL A 10 11.16 23.22 44.26
N VAL A 11 12.19 24.07 44.23
CA VAL A 11 12.89 24.43 42.98
C VAL A 11 13.69 23.24 42.41
N MET A 12 14.25 22.39 43.27
CA MET A 12 14.95 21.17 42.84
C MET A 12 13.99 20.11 42.29
N ILE A 13 12.78 19.96 42.85
CA ILE A 13 11.75 19.05 42.35
C ILE A 13 11.14 19.54 41.02
N LEU A 14 11.06 20.84 40.80
CA LEU A 14 10.63 21.43 39.51
C LEU A 14 11.67 21.26 38.38
N PHE A 15 12.95 21.06 38.72
CA PHE A 15 14.00 20.77 37.72
C PHE A 15 14.15 19.29 37.37
N VAL A 16 13.56 18.37 38.15
CA VAL A 16 13.60 16.92 37.87
C VAL A 16 12.45 16.47 36.94
N GLN A 17 11.48 17.33 36.65
CA GLN A 17 10.51 17.10 35.56
C GLN A 17 11.06 17.54 34.19
N ALA A 18 12.33 17.22 33.93
CA ALA A 18 12.89 17.25 32.59
C ALA A 18 12.08 16.26 31.74
N LYS A 19 11.13 16.82 30.99
CA LYS A 19 10.24 16.11 30.08
C LYS A 19 11.04 15.05 29.31
N TRP A 20 10.78 13.79 29.62
CA TRP A 20 11.02 12.70 28.69
C TRP A 20 10.10 12.94 27.49
N SER A 21 10.55 13.78 26.56
CA SER A 21 10.02 13.72 25.21
C SER A 21 10.44 12.36 24.68
N ALA A 22 9.49 11.43 24.63
CA ALA A 22 9.65 10.25 23.79
C ALA A 22 9.98 10.78 22.39
N ALA A 23 11.25 10.67 21.99
CA ALA A 23 11.65 11.05 20.66
C ALA A 23 10.82 10.20 19.69
N GLN A 24 10.17 10.84 18.72
CA GLN A 24 9.39 10.14 17.70
C GLN A 24 10.33 9.16 17.00
N SER A 25 10.08 7.87 17.26
CA SER A 25 10.88 6.77 16.71
C SER A 25 10.47 6.53 15.27
N LEU A 26 11.45 6.24 14.41
CA LEU A 26 11.20 5.77 13.06
C LEU A 26 10.84 4.28 12.98
N ASN A 27 10.82 3.58 14.11
CA ASN A 27 10.51 2.15 14.13
C ASN A 27 9.17 1.87 13.47
N GLY A 28 9.19 1.01 12.46
CA GLY A 28 7.99 0.41 11.93
C GLY A 28 7.96 0.20 10.42
N SER A 29 6.82 -0.25 9.94
CA SER A 29 6.54 -0.37 8.51
C SER A 29 5.94 0.93 7.99
N TRP A 30 6.52 1.48 6.94
CA TRP A 30 6.10 2.71 6.29
C TRP A 30 5.80 2.43 4.83
N TYR A 31 4.62 2.79 4.34
CA TYR A 31 4.16 2.46 3.00
C TYR A 31 3.94 3.71 2.16
N GLY A 32 4.29 3.66 0.89
CA GLY A 32 4.15 4.82 0.01
C GLY A 32 4.27 4.49 -1.47
N LEU A 33 3.81 5.42 -2.28
CA LEU A 33 4.02 5.43 -3.73
C LEU A 33 5.19 6.36 -4.06
N GLY A 34 6.14 5.85 -4.83
CA GLY A 34 7.25 6.61 -5.40
C GLY A 34 6.92 7.02 -6.82
N THR A 35 7.15 8.28 -7.18
CA THR A 35 6.99 8.77 -8.55
C THR A 35 8.34 9.08 -9.18
N VAL A 36 8.48 8.73 -10.46
CA VAL A 36 9.67 9.06 -11.25
C VAL A 36 9.61 10.53 -11.65
N VAL A 37 10.64 11.30 -11.28
CA VAL A 37 10.73 12.73 -11.64
C VAL A 37 11.44 12.86 -12.99
N ALA A 38 10.74 12.51 -14.07
CA ALA A 38 11.21 12.68 -15.45
C ALA A 38 10.10 13.27 -16.33
N ASN A 39 10.48 14.06 -17.34
CA ASN A 39 9.52 14.77 -18.19
C ASN A 39 8.60 13.81 -18.94
N GLY A 40 7.28 13.95 -18.73
CA GLY A 40 6.26 13.12 -19.38
C GLY A 40 6.21 11.67 -18.88
N GLU A 41 6.90 11.35 -17.79
CA GLU A 41 6.92 10.02 -17.21
C GLU A 41 5.86 9.89 -16.10
N HIS A 42 5.17 8.75 -16.09
CA HIS A 42 4.11 8.46 -15.12
C HIS A 42 4.35 7.14 -14.35
N SER A 43 5.53 6.54 -14.51
CA SER A 43 5.94 5.34 -13.77
C SER A 43 5.97 5.59 -12.27
N SER A 44 5.50 4.59 -11.51
CA SER A 44 5.45 4.63 -10.06
C SER A 44 5.90 3.34 -9.41
N TYR A 45 6.45 3.46 -8.20
CA TYR A 45 6.92 2.36 -7.37
C TYR A 45 6.10 2.27 -6.09
N MET A 46 5.25 1.25 -5.95
CA MET A 46 4.64 0.96 -4.66
C MET A 46 5.67 0.29 -3.75
N ALA A 47 5.89 0.84 -2.56
CA ALA A 47 6.99 0.39 -1.69
C ALA A 47 6.68 0.44 -0.19
N GLU A 48 7.42 -0.37 0.56
CA GLU A 48 7.48 -0.45 2.02
C GLU A 48 8.92 -0.17 2.50
N LEU A 49 9.06 0.68 3.51
CA LEU A 49 10.24 0.77 4.36
C LEU A 49 9.94 0.12 5.71
N LYS A 50 10.66 -0.94 6.06
CA LYS A 50 10.61 -1.52 7.40
C LYS A 50 11.83 -1.10 8.19
N LEU A 51 11.66 -0.11 9.07
CA LEU A 51 12.74 0.57 9.77
C LEU A 51 12.88 0.10 11.21
N LYS A 52 14.14 -0.07 11.64
CA LYS A 52 14.55 -0.27 13.03
C LYS A 52 15.62 0.76 13.38
N GLN A 53 15.37 1.53 14.41
CA GLN A 53 16.18 2.62 14.91
C GLN A 53 16.84 2.22 16.24
N ARG A 54 18.15 2.42 16.32
CA ARG A 54 18.94 2.31 17.54
C ARG A 54 19.77 3.59 17.71
N GLY A 55 19.28 4.52 18.52
CA GLY A 55 19.86 5.87 18.62
C GLY A 55 19.75 6.61 17.29
N ARG A 56 20.88 7.01 16.71
CA ARG A 56 20.96 7.64 15.39
C ARG A 56 21.02 6.65 14.23
N LEU A 57 21.30 5.37 14.49
CA LEU A 57 21.48 4.37 13.43
C LEU A 57 20.13 3.81 13.00
N ILE A 58 19.97 3.64 11.69
CA ILE A 58 18.81 3.05 11.05
C ILE A 58 19.25 1.78 10.30
N SER A 59 18.45 0.73 10.44
CA SER A 59 18.58 -0.52 9.69
C SER A 59 17.20 -0.98 9.27
N GLY A 60 17.11 -1.81 8.23
CA GLY A 60 15.81 -2.26 7.77
C GLY A 60 15.80 -2.92 6.41
N THR A 61 14.64 -2.90 5.79
CA THR A 61 14.44 -3.29 4.39
C THR A 61 13.63 -2.25 3.64
N PHE A 62 13.98 -2.06 2.36
CA PHE A 62 13.20 -1.36 1.38
C PHE A 62 12.65 -2.40 0.41
N SER A 63 11.33 -2.61 0.43
CA SER A 63 10.64 -3.52 -0.47
C SER A 63 9.87 -2.71 -1.49
N TYR A 64 9.98 -3.00 -2.77
CA TYR A 64 9.23 -2.31 -3.81
C TYR A 64 8.78 -3.26 -4.90
N TYR A 65 7.59 -3.00 -5.44
CA TYR A 65 7.11 -3.71 -6.61
C TYR A 65 7.72 -3.11 -7.87
N PHE A 66 8.25 -3.98 -8.72
CA PHE A 66 8.67 -3.62 -10.06
C PHE A 66 8.12 -4.66 -11.04
N ARG A 67 7.23 -4.21 -11.92
CA ARG A 67 6.46 -5.06 -12.85
C ARG A 67 5.73 -6.21 -12.13
N ASP A 68 6.16 -7.44 -12.34
CA ASP A 68 5.53 -8.66 -11.82
C ASP A 68 6.18 -9.19 -10.52
N SER A 69 7.21 -8.50 -10.01
CA SER A 69 8.06 -9.02 -8.95
C SER A 69 8.19 -8.02 -7.79
N LEU A 70 8.24 -8.56 -6.57
CA LEU A 70 8.60 -7.80 -5.37
C LEU A 70 10.10 -7.93 -5.14
N PHE A 71 10.79 -6.79 -5.07
CA PHE A 71 12.20 -6.72 -4.73
C PHE A 71 12.35 -6.24 -3.29
N THR A 72 13.25 -6.88 -2.53
CA THR A 72 13.58 -6.47 -1.16
C THR A 72 15.06 -6.24 -1.05
N VAL A 73 15.43 -5.03 -0.67
CA VAL A 73 16.82 -4.60 -0.49
C VAL A 73 17.03 -4.24 0.97
N LYS A 74 18.14 -4.71 1.56
CA LYS A 74 18.52 -4.29 2.91
C LYS A 74 18.89 -2.82 2.88
N LEU A 75 18.43 -2.05 3.85
CA LEU A 75 18.81 -0.65 4.00
C LEU A 75 19.56 -0.44 5.30
N SER A 76 20.43 0.57 5.26
CA SER A 76 21.09 1.15 6.43
C SER A 76 21.08 2.67 6.29
N GLY A 77 21.22 3.39 7.39
CA GLY A 77 21.20 4.84 7.35
C GLY A 77 21.34 5.49 8.71
N THR A 78 21.03 6.78 8.75
CA THR A 78 21.06 7.58 9.97
C THR A 78 19.81 8.44 10.09
N TYR A 79 19.36 8.67 11.32
CA TYR A 79 18.30 9.61 11.63
C TYR A 79 18.81 10.72 12.55
N ASP A 80 18.55 11.96 12.16
CA ASP A 80 18.86 13.15 12.94
C ASP A 80 17.58 13.75 13.52
N ALA A 81 17.30 13.46 14.79
CA ALA A 81 16.07 13.86 15.47
C ALA A 81 15.83 15.40 15.51
N PRO A 82 16.85 16.26 15.74
CA PRO A 82 16.65 17.72 15.72
C PRO A 82 16.16 18.26 14.38
N THR A 83 16.69 17.73 13.27
CA THR A 83 16.28 18.14 11.91
C THR A 83 15.18 17.27 11.32
N LYS A 84 14.79 16.19 12.02
CA LYS A 84 13.85 15.16 11.57
C LYS A 84 14.24 14.51 10.24
N LYS A 85 15.53 14.46 9.93
CA LYS A 85 16.03 13.94 8.65
C LYS A 85 16.49 12.50 8.76
N LEU A 86 15.90 11.63 7.94
CA LEU A 86 16.36 10.27 7.67
C LEU A 86 17.23 10.29 6.41
N ARG A 87 18.46 9.82 6.54
CA ARG A 87 19.38 9.57 5.42
C ARG A 87 19.56 8.06 5.26
N ILE A 88 19.30 7.55 4.07
CA ILE A 88 19.48 6.14 3.72
C ILE A 88 20.73 6.05 2.85
N ASN A 89 21.63 5.14 3.22
CA ASN A 89 22.86 4.86 2.48
C ASN A 89 22.53 4.30 1.08
N PRO A 90 23.49 4.36 0.14
CA PRO A 90 23.30 3.84 -1.22
C PRO A 90 22.72 2.41 -1.22
N LEU A 91 21.65 2.21 -1.99
CA LEU A 91 21.01 0.92 -2.24
C LEU A 91 20.60 0.81 -3.72
N SER A 92 20.42 -0.42 -4.21
CA SER A 92 20.03 -0.67 -5.60
C SER A 92 18.52 -0.59 -5.79
N VAL A 93 18.07 0.11 -6.83
CA VAL A 93 16.68 0.14 -7.30
C VAL A 93 16.66 -0.11 -8.80
N ILE A 94 15.81 -1.00 -9.29
CA ILE A 94 15.72 -1.26 -10.74
C ILE A 94 15.19 -0.03 -11.45
N HIS A 95 15.89 0.39 -12.51
CA HIS A 95 15.53 1.52 -13.35
C HIS A 95 14.15 1.34 -13.98
N TYR A 96 13.32 2.39 -13.96
CA TYR A 96 11.90 2.32 -14.33
C TYR A 96 11.68 1.86 -15.78
N GLN A 97 12.59 2.24 -16.69
CA GLN A 97 12.53 1.82 -18.10
C GLN A 97 12.95 0.38 -18.34
N SER A 98 13.48 -0.34 -17.33
CA SER A 98 13.90 -1.73 -17.50
C SER A 98 12.72 -2.58 -17.96
N THR A 99 12.88 -3.36 -19.03
CA THR A 99 11.82 -4.20 -19.60
C THR A 99 11.73 -5.58 -18.94
N SER A 100 12.73 -5.96 -18.15
CA SER A 100 12.86 -7.26 -17.49
C SER A 100 13.09 -7.10 -15.99
N THR A 101 12.49 -7.97 -15.20
CA THR A 101 12.74 -8.10 -13.75
C THR A 101 13.98 -8.93 -13.45
N ARG A 102 14.52 -9.67 -14.43
CA ARG A 102 15.72 -10.50 -14.27
C ARG A 102 17.00 -9.83 -14.76
N MET A 103 16.87 -8.99 -15.79
CA MET A 103 17.98 -8.27 -16.44
C MET A 103 17.80 -6.76 -16.32
N GLY A 104 17.10 -6.31 -15.28
CA GLY A 104 16.90 -4.89 -15.04
C GLY A 104 18.22 -4.17 -14.78
N VAL A 105 18.27 -2.89 -15.14
CA VAL A 105 19.42 -2.04 -14.83
C VAL A 105 19.28 -1.55 -13.40
N ASP A 106 20.29 -1.83 -12.59
CA ASP A 106 20.35 -1.40 -11.20
C ASP A 106 20.81 0.06 -11.09
N CYS A 107 19.98 0.90 -10.49
CA CYS A 107 20.31 2.27 -10.11
C CYS A 107 20.72 2.30 -8.65
N ILE A 108 21.98 2.67 -8.39
CA ILE A 108 22.44 2.93 -7.03
C ILE A 108 21.95 4.32 -6.59
N MET A 109 21.11 4.36 -5.55
CA MET A 109 20.47 5.58 -5.07
C MET A 109 20.62 5.74 -3.57
N SER A 110 20.75 6.98 -3.10
CA SER A 110 20.73 7.34 -1.68
C SER A 110 19.42 8.01 -1.31
N GLY A 111 18.89 7.75 -0.12
CA GLY A 111 17.62 8.32 0.33
C GLY A 111 17.81 9.54 1.23
N ASN A 112 17.03 10.60 1.00
CA ASN A 112 16.92 11.75 1.90
C ASN A 112 15.44 12.04 2.18
N PHE A 113 15.03 11.84 3.43
CA PHE A 113 13.64 11.93 3.86
C PHE A 113 13.51 12.81 5.09
N THR A 114 12.38 13.52 5.19
CA THR A 114 12.01 14.30 6.36
C THR A 114 10.79 13.67 7.02
N LEU A 115 10.88 13.41 8.33
CA LEU A 115 9.75 12.98 9.14
C LEU A 115 8.83 14.17 9.42
N VAL A 116 7.58 14.04 8.98
CA VAL A 116 6.48 14.95 9.26
C VAL A 116 5.43 14.18 10.06
N SER A 117 5.30 14.52 11.33
CA SER A 117 4.33 13.92 12.25
C SER A 117 3.29 14.93 12.69
N SER A 118 2.03 14.52 12.66
CA SER A 118 0.86 15.21 13.18
C SER A 118 0.25 14.43 14.35
N ARG A 119 -0.93 14.85 14.85
CA ARG A 119 -1.68 14.09 15.87
C ARG A 119 -2.28 12.80 15.33
N THR A 120 -2.51 12.70 14.02
CA THR A 120 -3.28 11.62 13.39
C THR A 120 -2.43 10.77 12.45
N GLU A 121 -1.26 11.24 12.04
CA GLU A 121 -0.44 10.58 11.02
C GLU A 121 1.05 10.91 11.21
N SER A 122 1.92 9.94 10.94
CA SER A 122 3.35 10.17 10.70
C SER A 122 3.70 9.80 9.27
N SER A 123 4.45 10.67 8.60
CA SER A 123 4.88 10.46 7.22
C SER A 123 6.36 10.78 7.03
N LEU A 124 7.02 10.05 6.13
CA LEU A 124 8.37 10.34 5.63
C LEU A 124 8.25 10.83 4.20
N SER A 125 8.57 12.10 3.96
CA SER A 125 8.54 12.70 2.62
C SER A 125 9.94 13.02 2.15
N GLY A 126 10.30 12.63 0.92
CA GLY A 126 11.65 12.79 0.42
C GLY A 126 11.89 12.05 -0.89
N SER A 127 13.16 11.78 -1.19
CA SER A 127 13.52 11.15 -2.46
C SER A 127 14.69 10.19 -2.32
N PHE A 128 14.69 9.17 -3.17
CA PHE A 128 15.91 8.48 -3.56
C PHE A 128 16.52 9.22 -4.75
N THR A 129 17.79 9.55 -4.63
CA THR A 129 18.53 10.33 -5.64
C THR A 129 19.77 9.54 -6.06
N SER A 130 20.06 9.56 -7.35
CA SER A 130 21.30 8.99 -7.88
C SER A 130 22.51 9.87 -7.53
N ASP A 131 23.72 9.32 -7.69
CA ASP A 131 24.94 10.12 -7.55
C ASP A 131 25.09 11.14 -8.69
N ALA A 132 26.06 12.04 -8.56
CA ALA A 132 26.29 13.09 -9.56
C ALA A 132 26.63 12.54 -10.95
N ALA A 133 27.23 11.34 -11.04
CA ALA A 133 27.61 10.74 -12.31
C ALA A 133 26.39 10.17 -13.06
N HIS A 134 25.35 9.74 -12.35
CA HIS A 134 24.15 9.11 -12.92
C HIS A 134 22.90 10.01 -12.87
N LYS A 135 23.04 11.29 -12.50
CA LYS A 135 21.94 12.25 -12.36
C LYS A 135 21.03 12.37 -13.59
N PHE A 136 21.59 12.21 -14.79
CA PHE A 136 20.83 12.32 -16.05
C PHE A 136 20.30 10.97 -16.57
N THR A 137 20.76 9.86 -16.00
CA THR A 137 20.41 8.50 -16.43
C THR A 137 19.55 7.76 -15.43
N ALA A 138 19.50 8.24 -14.18
CA ALA A 138 18.69 7.68 -13.11
C ALA A 138 17.96 8.84 -12.40
N PRO A 139 16.75 9.20 -12.85
CA PRO A 139 15.99 10.30 -12.27
C PRO A 139 15.64 10.03 -10.82
N ASP A 140 15.36 11.11 -10.09
CA ASP A 140 14.96 11.03 -8.69
C ASP A 140 13.62 10.28 -8.55
N LEU A 141 13.51 9.48 -7.50
CA LEU A 141 12.27 8.85 -7.10
C LEU A 141 11.72 9.58 -5.88
N HIS A 142 10.65 10.35 -6.06
CA HIS A 142 10.00 11.06 -4.97
C HIS A 142 9.04 10.13 -4.25
N PHE A 143 9.19 9.96 -2.93
CA PHE A 143 8.30 9.14 -2.13
C PHE A 143 7.69 9.93 -0.98
N ARG A 144 6.43 9.60 -0.68
CA ARG A 144 5.78 9.93 0.59
C ARG A 144 5.33 8.64 1.26
N PHE A 145 6.07 8.20 2.25
CA PHE A 145 5.71 7.03 3.06
C PHE A 145 4.86 7.45 4.26
N ARG A 146 3.92 6.61 4.66
CA ARG A 146 3.08 6.76 5.85
C ARG A 146 3.33 5.62 6.81
N LEU A 147 3.43 5.91 8.10
CA LEU A 147 3.59 4.90 9.14
C LEU A 147 2.32 4.04 9.23
N SER A 148 2.49 2.72 9.24
CA SER A 148 1.40 1.76 9.40
C SER A 148 0.79 1.81 10.80
N ALA A 149 -0.54 1.86 10.89
CA ALA A 149 -1.27 1.80 12.16
C ALA A 149 -1.00 0.49 12.92
N ASP A 150 -0.85 -0.63 12.21
CA ASP A 150 -0.47 -1.94 12.76
C ASP A 150 0.91 -1.97 13.42
N THR A 151 1.76 -0.97 13.16
CA THR A 151 3.06 -0.85 13.84
C THR A 151 3.02 0.10 15.03
N ALA A 152 2.11 1.08 15.04
CA ALA A 152 1.95 2.01 16.16
C ALA A 152 1.49 1.28 17.44
N THR A 153 0.79 0.15 17.31
CA THR A 153 0.37 -0.73 18.40
C THR A 153 1.52 -1.52 19.04
N LEU A 154 2.63 -1.76 18.32
CA LEU A 154 3.78 -2.51 18.85
C LEU A 154 4.68 -1.68 19.78
N ALA A 155 4.59 -0.35 19.74
CA ALA A 155 5.35 0.54 20.62
C ALA A 155 4.68 0.72 22.00
N SER A 156 3.42 0.29 22.16
CA SER A 156 2.63 0.48 23.39
C SER A 156 2.45 -0.79 24.22
N VAL A 157 3.08 -1.92 23.87
CA VAL A 157 2.96 -3.18 24.61
C VAL A 157 4.29 -3.53 25.27
N GLU A 158 4.69 -2.72 26.25
CA GLU A 158 5.60 -3.14 27.31
C GLU A 158 4.96 -2.76 28.65
N THR A 159 4.07 -3.62 29.14
CA THR A 159 3.95 -4.09 30.54
C THR A 159 2.54 -4.65 30.78
N GLY A 160 2.48 -5.86 31.34
CA GLY A 160 1.27 -6.43 31.92
C GLY A 160 0.86 -7.78 31.34
N LEU A 161 1.52 -8.84 31.80
CA LEU A 161 0.93 -10.18 31.93
C LEU A 161 -0.31 -10.07 32.86
N GLU A 162 -1.45 -10.71 32.61
CA GLU A 162 -1.69 -12.16 32.72
C GLU A 162 -3.01 -12.57 32.00
N PRO A 163 -3.27 -13.88 31.76
CA PRO A 163 -4.18 -14.44 30.75
C PRO A 163 -5.51 -14.96 31.32
N LEU A 164 -6.46 -15.33 30.43
CA LEU A 164 -7.33 -16.53 30.59
C LEU A 164 -8.18 -16.79 29.32
N ASP A 165 -7.77 -17.82 28.59
CA ASP A 165 -8.52 -19.04 28.23
C ASP A 165 -9.90 -19.04 27.52
N THR A 166 -9.88 -19.85 26.44
CA THR A 166 -10.96 -20.68 25.83
C THR A 166 -12.11 -19.92 25.13
N VAL A 167 -12.52 -20.27 23.91
CA VAL A 167 -12.80 -21.62 23.39
C VAL A 167 -12.60 -21.70 21.87
N ALA A 168 -12.06 -22.83 21.46
CA ALA A 168 -11.94 -23.26 20.07
C ALA A 168 -13.29 -23.50 19.38
N SER A 169 -13.21 -23.64 18.06
CA SER A 169 -14.09 -24.41 17.17
C SER A 169 -15.13 -23.59 16.37
N MET A 170 -14.90 -23.42 15.07
CA MET A 170 -15.27 -24.44 14.09
C MET A 170 -14.86 -23.99 12.68
N ALA A 171 -13.89 -24.69 12.09
CA ALA A 171 -13.83 -24.85 10.65
C ALA A 171 -14.99 -25.77 10.22
N ARG A 172 -15.74 -25.38 9.18
CA ARG A 172 -16.63 -26.30 8.49
C ARG A 172 -16.52 -26.10 6.98
N THR A 173 -16.18 -27.19 6.31
CA THR A 173 -16.00 -27.29 4.87
C THR A 173 -17.30 -27.79 4.21
N LYS A 174 -17.64 -27.19 3.05
CA LYS A 174 -18.51 -27.64 1.91
C LYS A 174 -20.05 -27.75 2.10
N PRO A 175 -20.89 -27.72 1.02
CA PRO A 175 -20.59 -27.80 -0.43
C PRO A 175 -21.16 -26.68 -1.34
N ALA A 176 -20.83 -26.79 -2.64
CA ALA A 176 -21.24 -25.97 -3.77
C ALA A 176 -22.75 -26.05 -4.08
N ASP A 177 -23.22 -25.08 -4.88
CA ASP A 177 -24.60 -24.79 -5.32
C ASP A 177 -25.46 -23.98 -4.34
N SER A 178 -25.02 -22.76 -4.03
CA SER A 178 -25.96 -21.66 -3.81
C SER A 178 -25.93 -20.74 -5.02
N VAL A 179 -27.04 -20.68 -5.76
CA VAL A 179 -27.30 -19.54 -6.64
C VAL A 179 -27.45 -18.34 -5.71
N LEU A 180 -26.38 -17.57 -5.54
CA LEU A 180 -26.44 -16.31 -4.82
C LEU A 180 -27.58 -15.48 -5.44
N PRO A 181 -28.47 -14.88 -4.63
CA PRO A 181 -29.55 -14.06 -5.14
C PRO A 181 -28.96 -12.93 -5.99
N VAL A 182 -29.59 -12.65 -7.13
CA VAL A 182 -29.22 -11.53 -7.98
C VAL A 182 -29.32 -10.24 -7.16
N ARG A 183 -28.23 -9.47 -7.11
CA ARG A 183 -28.15 -8.20 -6.40
C ARG A 183 -28.85 -7.11 -7.20
N GLU A 184 -30.14 -6.88 -6.93
CA GLU A 184 -30.96 -5.86 -7.60
C GLU A 184 -30.38 -4.44 -7.47
N ASP A 185 -29.76 -4.13 -6.32
CA ASP A 185 -29.07 -2.86 -6.07
C ASP A 185 -27.84 -2.67 -6.99
N PHE A 186 -27.12 -3.75 -7.29
CA PHE A 186 -26.04 -3.71 -8.29
C PHE A 186 -26.59 -3.45 -9.70
N LEU A 187 -27.69 -4.11 -10.09
CA LEU A 187 -28.30 -3.94 -11.43
C LEU A 187 -28.87 -2.54 -11.63
N ALA A 188 -29.40 -1.93 -10.57
CA ALA A 188 -29.94 -0.58 -10.59
C ALA A 188 -28.85 0.51 -10.62
N ARG A 189 -27.64 0.23 -10.13
CA ARG A 189 -26.55 1.22 -10.06
C ARG A 189 -25.95 1.51 -11.44
N ARG A 190 -25.66 2.79 -11.72
CA ARG A 190 -25.16 3.21 -13.04
C ARG A 190 -23.75 2.66 -13.25
N LYS A 191 -23.55 1.88 -14.32
CA LYS A 191 -22.21 1.44 -14.74
C LYS A 191 -21.45 2.58 -15.42
N THR A 192 -20.20 2.78 -15.01
CA THR A 192 -19.24 3.68 -15.66
C THR A 192 -18.16 2.82 -16.30
N PHE A 193 -18.03 2.89 -17.63
CA PHE A 193 -17.05 2.08 -18.36
C PHE A 193 -15.68 2.76 -18.38
N THR A 194 -14.75 2.23 -17.58
CA THR A 194 -13.42 2.83 -17.39
C THR A 194 -12.44 2.45 -18.49
N LYS A 195 -12.49 1.20 -18.98
CA LYS A 195 -11.54 0.68 -19.98
C LYS A 195 -12.14 -0.51 -20.72
N GLU A 196 -11.79 -0.64 -21.99
CA GLU A 196 -11.91 -1.88 -22.76
C GLU A 196 -10.51 -2.46 -22.98
N LEU A 197 -10.34 -3.75 -22.66
CA LEU A 197 -9.08 -4.49 -22.80
C LEU A 197 -9.28 -5.64 -23.78
N GLU A 198 -8.35 -5.79 -24.72
CA GLU A 198 -8.26 -6.99 -25.56
C GLU A 198 -7.52 -8.09 -24.81
N ILE A 199 -8.16 -9.26 -24.67
CA ILE A 199 -7.67 -10.42 -23.93
C ILE A 199 -7.52 -11.60 -24.86
N ALA A 200 -6.36 -12.25 -24.85
CA ALA A 200 -6.07 -13.43 -25.68
C ALA A 200 -6.39 -14.75 -24.95
N ALA A 201 -6.12 -14.84 -23.65
CA ALA A 201 -6.30 -16.05 -22.88
C ALA A 201 -7.78 -16.35 -22.60
N PRO A 202 -8.19 -17.64 -22.57
CA PRO A 202 -9.55 -18.04 -22.20
C PRO A 202 -9.85 -17.84 -20.71
N THR A 203 -8.84 -17.55 -19.90
CA THR A 203 -8.96 -17.35 -18.46
C THR A 203 -7.96 -16.31 -18.02
N ILE A 204 -8.40 -15.40 -17.16
CA ILE A 204 -7.57 -14.35 -16.57
C ILE A 204 -7.40 -14.57 -15.07
N ARG A 205 -6.29 -14.06 -14.54
CA ARG A 205 -6.12 -13.88 -13.10
C ARG A 205 -6.33 -12.40 -12.78
N VAL A 206 -7.17 -12.12 -11.80
CA VAL A 206 -7.44 -10.77 -11.30
C VAL A 206 -6.86 -10.66 -9.91
N GLU A 207 -6.15 -9.59 -9.64
CA GLU A 207 -5.71 -9.20 -8.30
C GLU A 207 -6.27 -7.83 -7.97
N VAL A 208 -6.83 -7.67 -6.77
CA VAL A 208 -7.38 -6.40 -6.31
C VAL A 208 -6.76 -6.01 -4.97
N TYR A 209 -6.46 -4.74 -4.85
CA TYR A 209 -5.79 -4.11 -3.70
C TYR A 209 -6.51 -2.82 -3.34
N ASP A 210 -6.30 -2.41 -2.10
CA ASP A 210 -6.52 -1.04 -1.68
C ASP A 210 -5.62 -0.07 -2.47
N ASN A 211 -6.16 1.07 -2.89
CA ASN A 211 -5.42 2.08 -3.64
C ASN A 211 -4.74 3.10 -2.69
N GLY A 212 -3.81 2.60 -1.86
CA GLY A 212 -2.86 3.42 -1.12
C GLY A 212 -3.11 3.52 0.38
N VAL A 213 -4.22 4.12 0.79
CA VAL A 213 -4.60 4.26 2.21
C VAL A 213 -5.72 3.28 2.49
N ILE A 214 -5.48 2.31 3.38
CA ILE A 214 -6.57 1.47 3.92
C ILE A 214 -7.46 2.38 4.73
N ASP A 215 -8.51 2.82 4.09
CA ASP A 215 -9.51 3.72 4.62
C ASP A 215 -10.83 2.95 4.85
N ASN A 216 -10.75 1.62 4.91
CA ASN A 216 -11.83 0.66 5.05
C ASN A 216 -12.76 0.57 3.84
N ASP A 217 -12.21 0.74 2.64
CA ASP A 217 -12.91 0.38 1.42
C ASP A 217 -13.38 -1.08 1.43
N ILE A 218 -14.68 -1.30 1.23
CA ILE A 218 -15.30 -2.61 1.08
C ILE A 218 -15.92 -2.69 -0.30
N ILE A 219 -15.56 -3.72 -1.05
CA ILE A 219 -16.06 -3.92 -2.41
C ILE A 219 -16.67 -5.30 -2.60
N SER A 220 -17.53 -5.39 -3.61
CA SER A 220 -17.92 -6.64 -4.25
C SER A 220 -17.52 -6.60 -5.72
N LEU A 221 -17.16 -7.74 -6.29
CA LEU A 221 -16.85 -7.86 -7.73
C LEU A 221 -17.91 -8.68 -8.42
N PHE A 222 -18.34 -8.20 -9.59
CA PHE A 222 -19.30 -8.89 -10.45
C PHE A 222 -18.68 -9.16 -11.80
N PHE A 223 -18.75 -10.42 -12.23
CA PHE A 223 -18.32 -10.86 -13.56
C PHE A 223 -19.54 -11.30 -14.36
N ASN A 224 -19.82 -10.62 -15.48
CA ASN A 224 -21.05 -10.81 -16.28
C ASN A 224 -22.32 -10.79 -15.41
N ASN A 225 -22.43 -9.77 -14.55
CA ASN A 225 -23.50 -9.57 -13.57
C ASN A 225 -23.63 -10.66 -12.47
N LYS A 226 -22.72 -11.63 -12.42
CA LYS A 226 -22.65 -12.62 -11.34
C LYS A 226 -21.63 -12.19 -10.29
N GLU A 227 -22.01 -12.18 -9.02
CA GLU A 227 -21.08 -11.89 -7.93
C GLU A 227 -19.98 -12.96 -7.86
N VAL A 228 -18.73 -12.53 -7.88
CA VAL A 228 -17.53 -13.39 -7.81
C VAL A 228 -16.64 -13.07 -6.61
N LEU A 229 -16.85 -11.91 -5.99
CA LEU A 229 -16.28 -11.52 -4.70
C LEU A 229 -17.35 -10.76 -3.92
N HIS A 230 -17.58 -11.15 -2.67
CA HIS A 230 -18.63 -10.60 -1.84
C HIS A 230 -18.04 -9.79 -0.69
N GLN A 231 -18.48 -8.54 -0.54
CA GLN A 231 -18.26 -7.65 0.62
C GLN A 231 -16.88 -7.80 1.27
N THR A 232 -15.84 -7.64 0.48
CA THR A 232 -14.46 -7.86 0.93
C THR A 232 -13.76 -6.53 1.15
N SER A 233 -13.18 -6.36 2.34
CA SER A 233 -12.34 -5.20 2.64
C SER A 233 -11.06 -5.21 1.82
N LEU A 234 -10.75 -4.08 1.22
CA LEU A 234 -9.50 -3.86 0.53
C LEU A 234 -8.38 -3.62 1.55
N THR A 235 -7.22 -4.21 1.26
CA THR A 235 -6.00 -4.04 2.03
C THR A 235 -4.80 -4.01 1.09
N HIS A 236 -3.59 -3.87 1.63
CA HIS A 236 -2.35 -4.05 0.86
C HIS A 236 -2.11 -5.51 0.42
N LYS A 237 -2.89 -6.48 0.91
CA LYS A 237 -2.80 -7.88 0.47
C LYS A 237 -3.71 -8.11 -0.73
N ALA A 238 -3.13 -8.67 -1.79
CA ALA A 238 -3.85 -9.02 -3.02
C ALA A 238 -4.98 -10.01 -2.75
N ILE A 239 -6.20 -9.63 -3.10
CA ILE A 239 -7.32 -10.57 -3.28
C ILE A 239 -7.20 -11.14 -4.68
N ARG A 240 -7.08 -12.47 -4.81
CA ARG A 240 -6.80 -13.14 -6.08
C ARG A 240 -7.98 -13.96 -6.56
N LEU A 241 -8.40 -13.75 -7.80
CA LEU A 241 -9.49 -14.45 -8.46
C LEU A 241 -9.01 -14.99 -9.81
N LYS A 242 -9.60 -16.10 -10.24
CA LYS A 242 -9.39 -16.66 -11.58
C LYS A 242 -10.74 -16.73 -12.29
N LEU A 243 -10.87 -16.03 -13.41
CA LEU A 243 -12.13 -15.86 -14.13
C LEU A 243 -12.00 -16.42 -15.54
N ALA A 244 -12.85 -17.40 -15.88
CA ALA A 244 -12.95 -17.93 -17.23
C ALA A 244 -13.84 -16.99 -18.08
N LEU A 245 -13.35 -16.57 -19.24
CA LEU A 245 -14.13 -15.72 -20.14
C LEU A 245 -15.22 -16.54 -20.82
N ASP A 246 -16.41 -15.95 -20.92
CA ASP A 246 -17.47 -16.47 -21.78
C ASP A 246 -17.21 -15.99 -23.21
N SER A 247 -16.82 -16.92 -24.08
CA SER A 247 -16.52 -16.63 -25.49
C SER A 247 -17.75 -16.41 -26.37
N THR A 248 -18.95 -16.65 -25.85
CA THR A 248 -20.20 -16.40 -26.59
C THR A 248 -20.65 -14.95 -26.51
N LEU A 249 -20.12 -14.19 -25.55
CA LEU A 249 -20.38 -12.77 -25.39
C LEU A 249 -19.42 -11.93 -26.24
N ALA A 250 -19.92 -10.83 -26.82
CA ALA A 250 -19.09 -9.86 -27.54
C ALA A 250 -17.99 -9.25 -26.65
N TYR A 251 -18.28 -9.13 -25.35
CA TYR A 251 -17.34 -8.73 -24.31
C TYR A 251 -17.79 -9.34 -22.97
N ASN A 252 -16.83 -9.60 -22.09
CA ASN A 252 -17.12 -9.93 -20.69
C ASN A 252 -17.01 -8.65 -19.86
N GLU A 253 -17.88 -8.46 -18.88
CA GLU A 253 -17.85 -7.29 -18.00
C GLU A 253 -17.34 -7.68 -16.60
N LEU A 254 -16.31 -6.98 -16.12
CA LEU A 254 -15.88 -7.06 -14.72
C LEU A 254 -16.19 -5.72 -14.05
N SER A 255 -17.04 -5.75 -13.03
CA SER A 255 -17.53 -4.56 -12.33
C SER A 255 -17.09 -4.57 -10.87
N MET A 256 -16.58 -3.43 -10.41
CA MET A 256 -16.24 -3.17 -9.02
C MET A 256 -17.36 -2.37 -8.36
N TYR A 257 -18.14 -3.03 -7.51
CA TYR A 257 -19.21 -2.42 -6.74
C TYR A 257 -18.69 -1.93 -5.39
N ALA A 258 -18.93 -0.66 -5.08
CA ALA A 258 -18.62 -0.08 -3.78
C ALA A 258 -19.72 -0.45 -2.77
N GLU A 259 -19.39 -1.25 -1.76
CA GLU A 259 -20.30 -1.56 -0.64
C GLU A 259 -20.31 -0.42 0.39
N ASN A 260 -19.26 0.39 0.40
CA ASN A 260 -19.17 1.65 1.12
C ASN A 260 -18.31 2.65 0.34
N LEU A 261 -18.09 3.84 0.89
CA LEU A 261 -17.22 4.87 0.32
C LEU A 261 -15.80 4.87 0.90
N GLY A 262 -15.48 3.90 1.76
CA GLY A 262 -14.35 4.04 2.68
C GLY A 262 -14.56 5.21 3.66
N THR A 263 -13.48 5.63 4.29
CA THR A 263 -13.41 6.82 5.14
C THR A 263 -12.95 8.04 4.34
N ILE A 264 -12.39 7.84 3.14
CA ILE A 264 -12.00 8.85 2.17
C ILE A 264 -12.70 8.54 0.84
N PRO A 265 -13.86 9.14 0.56
CA PRO A 265 -14.57 8.92 -0.70
C PRO A 265 -13.77 9.43 -1.91
N PRO A 266 -13.96 8.84 -3.10
CA PRO A 266 -14.74 7.62 -3.39
C PRO A 266 -13.99 6.33 -3.05
N ASN A 267 -14.66 5.17 -3.09
CA ASN A 267 -14.02 3.88 -2.87
C ASN A 267 -13.10 3.54 -4.05
N THR A 268 -11.83 3.24 -3.78
CA THR A 268 -10.80 3.08 -4.81
C THR A 268 -10.00 1.80 -4.66
N ALA A 269 -9.84 1.11 -5.79
CA ALA A 269 -9.04 -0.11 -5.85
C ALA A 269 -8.01 -0.05 -6.98
N ALA A 270 -6.84 -0.62 -6.72
CA ALA A 270 -5.93 -1.01 -7.79
C ALA A 270 -6.30 -2.44 -8.24
N MET A 271 -6.65 -2.59 -9.51
CA MET A 271 -6.96 -3.87 -10.13
C MET A 271 -5.88 -4.22 -11.15
N ILE A 272 -5.31 -5.41 -10.99
CA ILE A 272 -4.33 -6.00 -11.90
C ILE A 272 -4.96 -7.20 -12.59
N ILE A 273 -4.91 -7.23 -13.92
CA ILE A 273 -5.42 -8.33 -14.74
C ILE A 273 -4.26 -8.96 -15.49
N TYR A 274 -4.11 -10.27 -15.32
CA TYR A 274 -3.12 -11.07 -16.04
C TYR A 274 -3.81 -11.87 -17.13
N ASP A 275 -3.50 -11.52 -18.37
CA ASP A 275 -3.84 -12.22 -19.60
C ASP A 275 -2.62 -13.04 -20.05
N GLY A 276 -2.51 -14.27 -19.52
CA GLY A 276 -1.29 -15.06 -19.65
C GLY A 276 -0.10 -14.34 -19.02
N ASN A 277 0.84 -13.88 -19.85
CA ASN A 277 2.01 -13.11 -19.42
C ASN A 277 1.81 -11.58 -19.50
N THR A 278 0.71 -11.13 -20.10
CA THR A 278 0.40 -9.70 -20.24
C THR A 278 -0.27 -9.20 -18.96
N ARG A 279 0.23 -8.09 -18.41
CA ARG A 279 -0.31 -7.46 -17.20
C ARG A 279 -0.96 -6.13 -17.57
N HIS A 280 -2.23 -5.98 -17.21
CA HIS A 280 -2.97 -4.72 -17.28
C HIS A 280 -3.19 -4.20 -15.86
N GLU A 281 -2.89 -2.93 -15.63
CA GLU A 281 -3.08 -2.28 -14.34
C GLU A 281 -4.07 -1.13 -14.49
N LEU A 282 -5.04 -1.09 -13.59
CA LEU A 282 -6.17 -0.18 -13.64
C LEU A 282 -6.42 0.34 -12.23
N ILE A 283 -6.66 1.64 -12.10
CA ILE A 283 -7.28 2.20 -10.91
C ILE A 283 -8.77 2.29 -11.18
N LEU A 284 -9.55 1.66 -10.32
CA LEU A 284 -11.00 1.69 -10.37
C LEU A 284 -11.53 2.53 -9.21
N THR A 285 -12.61 3.24 -9.49
CA THR A 285 -13.23 4.15 -8.55
C THR A 285 -14.73 4.01 -8.64
N SER A 286 -15.36 3.69 -7.52
CA SER A 286 -16.81 3.48 -7.41
C SER A 286 -17.37 4.25 -6.21
N ASP A 287 -18.66 4.56 -6.28
CA ASP A 287 -19.40 5.17 -5.18
C ASP A 287 -20.79 4.50 -5.03
N LEU A 288 -21.66 5.11 -4.23
CA LEU A 288 -23.00 4.56 -3.97
C LEU A 288 -23.99 4.75 -5.13
N ASP A 289 -23.62 5.52 -6.17
CA ASP A 289 -24.43 5.81 -7.35
C ASP A 289 -23.84 5.19 -8.64
N GLN A 290 -22.52 4.97 -8.66
CA GLN A 290 -21.76 4.54 -9.82
C GLN A 290 -20.86 3.32 -9.53
N THR A 291 -20.88 2.37 -10.46
CA THR A 291 -20.04 1.18 -10.45
C THR A 291 -19.00 1.28 -11.56
N ALA A 292 -17.72 1.27 -11.22
CA ALA A 292 -16.65 1.12 -12.20
C ALA A 292 -16.72 -0.26 -12.88
N THR A 293 -16.79 -0.26 -14.20
CA THR A 293 -16.86 -1.48 -15.01
C THR A 293 -15.81 -1.43 -16.10
N ILE A 294 -15.16 -2.56 -16.35
CA ILE A 294 -14.28 -2.75 -17.50
C ILE A 294 -14.85 -3.81 -18.42
N ARG A 295 -14.53 -3.68 -19.71
CA ARG A 295 -14.87 -4.66 -20.74
C ARG A 295 -13.64 -5.43 -21.15
N LEU A 296 -13.79 -6.74 -21.20
CA LEU A 296 -12.78 -7.69 -21.65
C LEU A 296 -13.26 -8.26 -22.98
N LYS A 297 -12.68 -7.76 -24.06
CA LYS A 297 -12.99 -8.21 -25.41
C LYS A 297 -11.99 -9.28 -25.81
N LYS A 298 -12.47 -10.39 -26.35
CA LYS A 298 -11.57 -11.44 -26.85
C LYS A 298 -10.81 -10.92 -28.07
N LYS A 299 -9.50 -11.12 -28.11
CA LYS A 299 -8.68 -10.80 -29.27
C LYS A 299 -8.99 -11.79 -30.40
N GLU A 300 -9.43 -11.28 -31.53
CA GLU A 300 -9.60 -12.09 -32.74
C GLU A 300 -8.21 -12.51 -33.23
N HIS A 301 -8.01 -13.81 -33.49
CA HIS A 301 -6.82 -14.26 -34.21
C HIS A 301 -7.04 -13.86 -35.68
N GLN A 302 -6.24 -12.90 -36.16
CA GLN A 302 -6.03 -12.68 -37.59
C GLN A 302 -5.11 -13.78 -38.15
#